data_AF-A0A8B6GVM3-F1
#
_entry.id   AF-A0A8B6GVM3-F1
#
_cell.length_a   1.000
_cell.length_b   1.000
_cell.length_c   1.000
_cell.angle_alpha   90.00
_cell.angle_beta   90.00
_cell.angle_gamma   90.00
#
_symmetry.space_group_name_H-M   'P 1'
#
loop_
_entity.id
_entity.type
_entity.pdbx_description
1 polymer ?
#
loop_
_entity_poly.entity_id
_entity_poly.type
_entity_poly.pdbx_seq_one_letter_code
_entity_poly.pdbx_strand_id
1 'polypeptide(L)'
;MDTIHCYGSINDKTEAVLLEGAHNLLDPPVIAIGTHKDKFQDEEQCRKRLESYTDKIFKDSKLHLRSIHLISNTEDEEDAFGKLRNDIFSTAKSSTNWNREYPVKFIQMEKAINSELTIGKQIISFERLKELGEKIPLPITDDKELHLFLRYQHEIGNVIFFEDIPSYIILDPQWLANAFTCIVTAQQFQLELPHLQWDNFKKTGKMDPKLLEEIFKKQSADMRIHKEHILEVIEKFDIIIYPLLLTESGNVQREHSFFYVPCMLQTLKIKDIDVLFNVPNASKSTCLCFVFSFLPPYLISNLIVSCLREYPLAVVKGEIGLFKDCCVFNIGQNWLCKICISKE
;
A
#
# COMPACT_ATOMS: atom_id res chain seq x y z
N MET A 1 -8.71 -5.90 7.85
CA MET A 1 -7.99 -5.05 6.87
C MET A 1 -6.71 -5.79 6.59
N ASP A 2 -6.53 -6.23 5.35
CA ASP A 2 -5.32 -6.94 4.96
C ASP A 2 -4.15 -5.97 5.03
N THR A 3 -3.20 -6.26 5.93
CA THR A 3 -1.93 -5.55 6.04
C THR A 3 -1.19 -5.73 4.72
N ILE A 4 -1.01 -4.64 3.98
CA ILE A 4 -0.23 -4.63 2.75
C ILE A 4 1.25 -4.72 3.16
N HIS A 5 1.78 -5.94 3.19
CA HIS A 5 3.23 -6.15 3.25
C HIS A 5 3.79 -5.98 1.83
N CYS A 6 4.39 -4.82 1.56
CA CYS A 6 5.17 -4.61 0.35
C CYS A 6 6.55 -5.26 0.51
N TYR A 7 6.78 -6.42 -0.10
CA TYR A 7 8.14 -6.93 -0.27
C TYR A 7 8.80 -6.23 -1.46
N GLY A 8 9.80 -5.40 -1.18
CA GLY A 8 10.67 -4.82 -2.20
C GLY A 8 11.64 -5.88 -2.73
N SER A 9 11.76 -5.97 -4.06
CA SER A 9 12.87 -6.70 -4.71
C SER A 9 14.16 -5.91 -4.51
N ILE A 10 15.07 -6.40 -3.66
CA ILE A 10 16.39 -5.80 -3.48
C ILE A 10 17.27 -6.20 -4.67
N ASN A 11 17.54 -5.25 -5.56
CA ASN A 11 18.61 -5.34 -6.55
C ASN A 11 19.85 -4.66 -5.97
N ASP A 12 20.70 -5.40 -5.26
CA ASP A 12 22.09 -5.01 -5.11
C ASP A 12 23.02 -6.22 -5.01
N LYS A 13 24.09 -6.19 -5.81
CA LYS A 13 24.99 -7.32 -6.11
C LYS A 13 26.00 -7.65 -5.00
N THR A 14 25.78 -7.19 -3.76
CA THR A 14 26.80 -7.29 -2.70
C THR A 14 26.46 -8.28 -1.58
N GLU A 15 25.24 -8.84 -1.55
CA GLU A 15 24.81 -9.77 -0.47
C GLU A 15 24.63 -11.22 -0.93
N ALA A 16 25.49 -11.69 -1.84
CA ALA A 16 25.49 -13.09 -2.28
C ALA A 16 25.87 -14.11 -1.19
N VAL A 17 26.19 -13.67 0.04
CA VAL A 17 26.57 -14.54 1.17
C VAL A 17 25.38 -14.84 2.11
N LEU A 18 24.23 -14.18 1.96
CA LEU A 18 23.02 -14.45 2.78
C LEU A 18 22.04 -15.45 2.13
N LEU A 19 22.37 -15.98 0.95
CA LEU A 19 21.42 -16.65 0.06
C LEU A 19 21.07 -18.11 0.41
N GLU A 20 21.70 -18.76 1.38
CA GLU A 20 21.25 -20.11 1.81
C GLU A 20 19.98 -20.08 2.69
N GLY A 21 19.59 -18.91 3.22
CA GLY A 21 18.36 -18.74 4.00
C GLY A 21 17.18 -18.11 3.22
N ALA A 22 17.42 -17.56 2.04
CA ALA A 22 16.44 -16.76 1.30
C ALA A 22 15.34 -17.58 0.59
N HIS A 23 15.56 -18.88 0.37
CA HIS A 23 14.56 -19.75 -0.24
C HIS A 23 13.30 -19.95 0.63
N ASN A 24 13.36 -19.67 1.94
CA ASN A 24 12.20 -19.73 2.85
C ASN A 24 11.54 -18.37 3.11
N LEU A 25 12.06 -17.25 2.59
CA LEU A 25 11.50 -15.91 2.84
C LEU A 25 10.30 -15.57 1.95
N LEU A 26 10.05 -16.33 0.88
CA LEU A 26 9.05 -16.02 -0.15
C LEU A 26 7.72 -16.77 0.02
N ASP A 27 7.59 -17.62 1.05
CA ASP A 27 6.44 -18.50 1.22
C ASP A 27 5.57 -18.16 2.44
N PRO A 28 4.78 -17.07 2.41
CA PRO A 28 3.86 -16.78 3.50
C PRO A 28 2.87 -17.94 3.65
N PRO A 29 2.75 -18.55 4.84
CA PRO A 29 1.85 -19.68 5.04
C PRO A 29 0.40 -19.21 4.99
N VAL A 30 -0.43 -19.95 4.28
CA VAL A 30 -1.86 -19.67 4.12
C VAL A 30 -2.69 -20.76 4.78
N ILE A 31 -3.66 -20.36 5.59
CA ILE A 31 -4.70 -21.25 6.14
C ILE A 31 -6.02 -20.83 5.50
N ALA A 32 -6.65 -21.75 4.76
CA ALA A 32 -7.94 -21.48 4.11
C ALA A 32 -9.09 -21.81 5.06
N ILE A 33 -10.02 -20.88 5.24
CA ILE A 33 -11.16 -21.04 6.14
C ILE A 33 -12.46 -20.87 5.35
N GLY A 34 -13.23 -21.95 5.22
CA GLY A 34 -14.60 -21.91 4.73
C GLY A 34 -15.56 -21.67 5.90
N THR A 35 -16.24 -20.54 5.89
CA THR A 35 -17.25 -20.19 6.91
C THR A 35 -18.66 -20.60 6.47
N HIS A 36 -19.62 -20.55 7.40
CA HIS A 36 -21.03 -20.88 7.16
C HIS A 36 -21.27 -22.35 6.75
N LYS A 37 -20.52 -23.27 7.36
CA LYS A 37 -20.67 -24.72 7.14
C LYS A 37 -22.13 -25.19 7.34
N ASP A 38 -22.85 -24.59 8.28
CA ASP A 38 -24.27 -24.85 8.60
C ASP A 38 -25.23 -24.66 7.41
N LYS A 39 -24.87 -23.83 6.42
CA LYS A 39 -25.72 -23.59 5.24
C LYS A 39 -25.67 -24.72 4.21
N PHE A 40 -24.89 -25.76 4.47
CA PHE A 40 -24.70 -26.85 3.55
C PHE A 40 -25.18 -28.17 4.14
N GLN A 41 -25.98 -28.89 3.37
CA GLN A 41 -26.53 -30.19 3.77
C GLN A 41 -25.52 -31.33 3.62
N ASP A 42 -24.49 -31.15 2.79
CA ASP A 42 -23.46 -32.15 2.49
C ASP A 42 -22.06 -31.52 2.71
N GLU A 43 -21.44 -31.91 3.83
CA GLU A 43 -20.10 -31.45 4.23
C GLU A 43 -19.02 -31.90 3.21
N GLU A 44 -19.18 -33.08 2.63
CA GLU A 44 -18.21 -33.64 1.70
C GLU A 44 -18.21 -32.86 0.37
N GLN A 45 -19.41 -32.47 -0.09
CA GLN A 45 -19.54 -31.60 -1.26
C GLN A 45 -18.92 -30.22 -1.03
N CYS A 46 -19.03 -29.66 0.18
CA CYS A 46 -18.41 -28.39 0.54
C CYS A 46 -16.90 -28.46 0.59
N ARG A 47 -16.36 -29.52 1.21
CA ARG A 47 -14.93 -29.77 1.23
C ARG A 47 -14.38 -29.88 -0.19
N LYS A 48 -15.00 -30.69 -1.06
CA LYS A 48 -14.61 -30.82 -2.47
C LYS A 48 -14.68 -29.49 -3.23
N ARG A 49 -15.68 -28.65 -2.96
CA ARG A 49 -15.78 -27.31 -3.56
C ARG A 49 -14.64 -26.41 -3.11
N LEU A 50 -14.39 -26.34 -1.81
CA LEU A 50 -13.32 -25.53 -1.24
C LEU A 50 -11.95 -25.99 -1.75
N GLU A 51 -11.71 -27.31 -1.76
CA GLU A 51 -10.51 -27.93 -2.32
C GLU A 51 -10.34 -27.58 -3.81
N SER A 52 -11.43 -27.63 -4.60
CA SER A 52 -11.38 -27.22 -6.00
C SER A 52 -11.06 -25.73 -6.17
N TYR A 53 -11.58 -24.85 -5.31
CA TYR A 53 -11.23 -23.43 -5.32
C TYR A 53 -9.78 -23.22 -4.93
N THR A 54 -9.30 -23.88 -3.87
CA THR A 54 -7.91 -23.78 -3.44
C THR A 54 -6.97 -24.36 -4.50
N ASP A 55 -7.33 -25.45 -5.16
CA ASP A 55 -6.54 -26.02 -6.26
C ASP A 55 -6.47 -25.10 -7.47
N LYS A 56 -7.52 -24.31 -7.74
CA LYS A 56 -7.50 -23.29 -8.80
C LYS A 56 -6.65 -22.08 -8.42
N ILE A 57 -6.77 -21.60 -7.18
CA ILE A 57 -6.05 -20.41 -6.70
C ILE A 57 -4.56 -20.72 -6.50
N PHE A 58 -4.24 -21.85 -5.91
CA PHE A 58 -2.89 -22.28 -5.58
C PHE A 58 -2.31 -23.27 -6.59
N LYS A 59 -2.83 -23.30 -7.84
CA LYS A 59 -2.43 -24.29 -8.85
C LYS A 59 -0.91 -24.38 -9.03
N ASP A 60 -0.25 -23.21 -9.03
CA ASP A 60 1.20 -23.05 -9.17
C ASP A 60 1.90 -22.75 -7.83
N SER A 61 1.13 -22.67 -6.74
CA SER A 61 1.51 -22.13 -5.42
C SER A 61 0.96 -23.00 -4.27
N LYS A 62 0.83 -24.31 -4.48
CA LYS A 62 0.40 -25.28 -3.44
C LYS A 62 1.32 -25.31 -2.23
N LEU A 63 2.55 -24.81 -2.38
CA LEU A 63 3.54 -24.70 -1.32
C LEU A 63 3.14 -23.74 -0.21
N HIS A 64 2.21 -22.80 -0.43
CA HIS A 64 1.79 -21.84 0.60
C HIS A 64 0.64 -22.34 1.47
N LEU A 65 -0.25 -23.18 0.93
CA LEU A 65 -1.44 -23.66 1.64
C LEU A 65 -1.05 -24.72 2.68
N ARG A 66 -1.30 -24.43 3.96
CA ARG A 66 -0.95 -25.30 5.10
C ARG A 66 -2.11 -26.20 5.50
N SER A 67 -3.30 -25.63 5.63
CA SER A 67 -4.50 -26.35 6.05
C SER A 67 -5.77 -25.69 5.51
N ILE A 68 -6.84 -26.48 5.51
CA ILE A 68 -8.18 -26.05 5.13
C ILE A 68 -9.13 -26.41 6.28
N HIS A 69 -9.87 -25.43 6.79
CA HIS A 69 -10.88 -25.63 7.83
C HIS A 69 -12.26 -25.23 7.33
N LEU A 70 -13.28 -25.99 7.72
CA LEU A 70 -14.69 -25.65 7.56
C LEU A 70 -15.26 -25.40 8.95
N ILE A 71 -15.82 -24.20 9.17
CA ILE A 71 -16.35 -23.79 10.48
C ILE A 71 -17.78 -23.28 10.38
N SER A 72 -18.57 -23.55 11.41
CA SER A 72 -19.86 -22.89 11.67
C SER A 72 -19.84 -22.15 12.99
N ASN A 73 -20.67 -21.10 13.09
CA ASN A 73 -20.91 -20.35 14.32
C ASN A 73 -22.22 -20.75 15.01
N THR A 74 -22.97 -21.72 14.47
CA THR A 74 -24.25 -22.19 15.01
C THR A 74 -24.14 -23.49 15.78
N GLU A 75 -23.04 -24.21 15.62
CA GLU A 75 -22.73 -25.45 16.30
C GLU A 75 -21.64 -25.17 17.35
N ASP A 76 -21.70 -25.80 18.53
CA ASP A 76 -20.62 -25.79 19.53
C ASP A 76 -19.43 -26.61 18.99
N GLU A 77 -18.76 -26.11 17.96
CA GLU A 77 -17.60 -26.75 17.31
C GLU A 77 -16.29 -26.35 18.00
N GLU A 78 -16.21 -26.47 19.32
CA GLU A 78 -14.99 -26.12 20.08
C GLU A 78 -13.78 -26.93 19.59
N ASP A 79 -13.99 -28.16 19.11
CA ASP A 79 -12.98 -28.99 18.47
C ASP A 79 -12.46 -28.42 17.14
N ALA A 80 -13.32 -27.81 16.32
CA ALA A 80 -12.91 -27.22 15.03
C ALA A 80 -12.12 -25.93 15.25
N PHE A 81 -12.56 -25.08 16.17
CA PHE A 81 -11.81 -23.89 16.58
C PHE A 81 -10.51 -24.26 17.30
N GLY A 82 -10.50 -25.33 18.09
CA GLY A 82 -9.30 -25.89 18.72
C GLY A 82 -8.26 -26.33 17.69
N LYS A 83 -8.69 -27.07 16.66
CA LYS A 83 -7.82 -27.43 15.52
C LYS A 83 -7.28 -26.22 14.80
N LEU A 84 -8.12 -25.23 14.48
CA LEU A 84 -7.70 -23.99 13.83
C LEU A 84 -6.66 -23.22 14.66
N ARG A 85 -6.89 -23.06 15.98
CA ARG A 85 -5.94 -22.41 16.89
C ARG A 85 -4.59 -23.13 16.93
N ASN A 86 -4.62 -24.47 16.99
CA ASN A 86 -3.42 -25.29 16.96
C ASN A 86 -2.65 -25.12 15.65
N ASP A 87 -3.34 -25.13 14.51
CA ASP A 87 -2.73 -24.95 13.19
C ASP A 87 -2.13 -23.55 13.01
N ILE A 88 -2.80 -22.51 13.51
CA ILE A 88 -2.24 -21.14 13.55
C ILE A 88 -0.95 -21.14 14.39
N PHE A 89 -0.98 -21.74 15.57
CA PHE A 89 0.16 -21.77 16.48
C PHE A 89 1.35 -22.59 15.93
N SER A 90 1.10 -23.76 15.34
CA SER A 90 2.14 -24.58 14.71
C SER A 90 2.72 -23.88 13.49
N THR A 91 1.88 -23.21 12.71
CA THR A 91 2.31 -22.42 11.54
C THR A 91 3.18 -21.24 11.97
N ALA A 92 2.77 -20.49 12.99
CA ALA A 92 3.57 -19.38 13.52
C ALA A 92 4.95 -19.85 14.03
N LYS A 93 5.01 -21.00 14.70
CA LYS A 93 6.27 -21.62 15.14
C LYS A 93 7.20 -22.03 14.01
N SER A 94 6.66 -22.34 12.83
CA SER A 94 7.46 -22.72 11.66
C SER A 94 8.11 -21.52 10.97
N SER A 95 7.72 -20.29 11.33
CA SER A 95 8.31 -19.06 10.79
C SER A 95 9.78 -18.94 11.17
N THR A 96 10.61 -18.48 10.23
CA THR A 96 12.04 -18.18 10.46
C THR A 96 12.26 -17.06 11.47
N ASN A 97 11.21 -16.30 11.80
CA ASN A 97 11.26 -15.21 12.78
C ASN A 97 10.91 -15.68 14.19
N TRP A 98 10.41 -16.91 14.34
CA TRP A 98 10.09 -17.49 15.65
C TRP A 98 11.38 -17.76 16.45
N ASN A 99 11.35 -17.49 17.76
CA ASN A 99 12.50 -17.63 18.68
C ASN A 99 13.77 -16.86 18.27
N ARG A 100 13.66 -15.83 17.41
CA ARG A 100 14.80 -14.94 17.18
C ARG A 100 15.13 -14.16 18.44
N GLU A 101 16.42 -14.05 18.73
CA GLU A 101 16.91 -13.25 19.83
C GLU A 101 16.86 -11.77 19.47
N TYR A 102 16.33 -10.95 20.38
CA TYR A 102 16.26 -9.51 20.24
C TYR A 102 16.98 -8.84 21.41
N PRO A 103 17.63 -7.67 21.20
CA PRO A 103 18.19 -6.90 22.29
C PRO A 103 17.12 -6.56 23.34
N VAL A 104 17.39 -6.83 24.62
CA VAL A 104 16.44 -6.57 25.72
C VAL A 104 15.99 -5.10 25.75
N LYS A 105 16.87 -4.18 25.37
CA LYS A 105 16.57 -2.75 25.23
C LYS A 105 15.46 -2.46 24.21
N PHE A 106 15.33 -3.24 23.14
CA PHE A 106 14.26 -3.05 22.14
C PHE A 106 12.90 -3.38 22.75
N ILE A 107 12.81 -4.42 23.57
CA ILE A 107 11.58 -4.77 24.31
C ILE A 107 11.17 -3.65 25.27
N GLN A 108 12.14 -3.01 25.91
CA GLN A 108 11.87 -1.87 26.80
C GLN A 108 11.41 -0.64 26.01
N MET A 109 12.02 -0.39 24.85
CA MET A 109 11.57 0.68 23.95
C MET A 109 10.16 0.43 23.42
N GLU A 110 9.82 -0.80 23.02
CA GLU A 110 8.46 -1.18 22.61
C GLU A 110 7.44 -0.90 23.73
N LYS A 111 7.77 -1.23 24.98
CA LYS A 111 6.91 -0.89 26.13
C LYS A 111 6.74 0.61 26.31
N ALA A 112 7.78 1.41 26.07
CA ALA A 112 7.69 2.87 26.13
C ALA A 112 6.77 3.40 25.01
N ILE A 113 6.91 2.91 23.78
CA ILE A 113 6.02 3.23 22.65
C ILE A 113 4.57 2.85 22.95
N ASN A 114 4.33 1.64 23.46
CA ASN A 114 2.99 1.19 23.84
C ASN A 114 2.36 2.06 24.93
N SER A 115 3.18 2.64 25.82
CA SER A 115 2.70 3.57 26.84
C SER A 115 2.23 4.90 26.23
N GLU A 116 2.93 5.40 25.21
CA GLU A 116 2.50 6.57 24.42
C GLU A 116 1.19 6.30 23.66
N LEU A 117 1.06 5.11 23.04
CA LEU A 117 -0.20 4.69 22.41
C LEU A 117 -1.37 4.64 23.40
N THR A 118 -1.13 4.13 24.62
CA THR A 118 -2.15 4.01 25.67
C THR A 118 -2.69 5.37 26.13
N ILE A 119 -1.87 6.43 26.09
CA ILE A 119 -2.31 7.80 26.38
C ILE A 119 -2.86 8.52 25.14
N GLY A 120 -3.04 7.81 24.03
CA GLY A 120 -3.69 8.29 22.81
C GLY A 120 -2.75 8.97 21.80
N LYS A 121 -1.43 8.83 21.93
CA LYS A 121 -0.47 9.40 20.98
C LYS A 121 -0.22 8.44 19.82
N GLN A 122 -0.69 8.83 18.63
CA GLN A 122 -0.54 8.02 17.42
C GLN A 122 0.73 8.33 16.62
N ILE A 123 1.33 9.48 16.91
CA ILE A 123 2.52 9.99 16.25
C ILE A 123 3.34 10.79 17.26
N ILE A 124 4.65 10.65 17.21
CA ILE A 124 5.60 11.40 18.05
C ILE A 124 6.76 11.92 17.20
N SER A 125 7.44 12.96 17.65
CA SER A 125 8.66 13.41 16.97
C SER A 125 9.83 12.47 17.27
N PHE A 126 10.87 12.51 16.43
CA PHE A 126 12.08 11.72 16.65
C PHE A 126 12.82 12.12 17.92
N GLU A 127 12.81 13.40 18.28
CA GLU A 127 13.37 13.89 19.54
C GLU A 127 12.62 13.30 20.74
N ARG A 128 11.28 13.23 20.67
CA ARG A 128 10.49 12.60 21.73
C ARG A 128 10.84 11.12 21.88
N LEU A 129 11.06 10.41 20.77
CA LEU A 129 11.50 9.02 20.82
C LEU A 129 12.89 8.89 21.47
N LYS A 130 13.84 9.77 21.15
CA LYS A 130 15.16 9.81 21.81
C LYS A 130 15.02 9.99 23.33
N GLU A 131 14.20 10.94 23.76
CA GLU A 131 13.94 11.16 25.19
C GLU A 131 13.38 9.90 25.89
N LEU A 132 12.53 9.14 25.20
CA LEU A 132 12.02 7.87 25.72
C LEU A 132 13.14 6.83 25.81
N GLY A 133 13.99 6.74 24.78
CA GLY A 133 15.15 5.87 24.74
C GLY A 133 16.18 6.15 25.83
N GLU A 134 16.33 7.39 26.27
CA GLU A 134 17.21 7.73 27.40
C GLU A 134 16.63 7.35 28.77
N LYS A 135 15.30 7.28 28.88
CA LYS A 135 14.58 7.08 30.17
C LYS A 135 14.28 5.61 30.48
N ILE A 136 14.41 4.71 29.52
CA ILE A 136 14.19 3.27 29.77
C ILE A 136 15.31 2.68 30.65
N PRO A 137 15.05 1.59 31.40
CA PRO A 137 16.04 0.98 32.31
C PRO A 137 17.37 0.56 31.66
N LEU A 138 17.36 0.27 30.35
CA LEU A 138 18.53 0.05 29.51
C LEU A 138 18.53 1.08 28.38
N PRO A 139 19.11 2.28 28.61
CA PRO A 139 19.02 3.38 27.67
C PRO A 139 19.57 3.05 26.28
N ILE A 140 18.91 3.59 25.25
CA ILE A 140 19.43 3.65 23.88
C ILE A 140 19.87 5.09 23.66
N THR A 141 21.18 5.34 23.75
CA THR A 141 21.79 6.67 23.62
C THR A 141 22.45 6.88 22.26
N ASP A 142 22.62 5.82 21.47
CA ASP A 142 23.19 5.90 20.12
C ASP A 142 22.07 6.03 19.09
N ASP A 143 22.11 7.12 18.32
CA ASP A 143 21.17 7.38 17.24
C ASP A 143 21.15 6.23 16.21
N LYS A 144 22.31 5.62 15.92
CA LYS A 144 22.37 4.52 14.94
C LYS A 144 21.59 3.30 15.41
N GLU A 145 21.66 3.02 16.70
CA GLU A 145 20.90 1.94 17.30
C GLU A 145 19.40 2.24 17.33
N LEU A 146 19.02 3.51 17.57
CA LEU A 146 17.62 3.92 17.49
C LEU A 146 17.06 3.80 16.07
N HIS A 147 17.84 4.18 15.06
CA HIS A 147 17.48 3.97 13.66
C HIS A 147 17.36 2.49 13.31
N LEU A 148 18.26 1.63 13.80
CA LEU A 148 18.17 0.18 13.61
C LEU A 148 16.88 -0.38 14.24
N PHE A 149 16.54 0.06 15.45
CA PHE A 149 15.27 -0.28 16.09
C PHE A 149 14.07 0.14 15.24
N LEU A 150 14.03 1.40 14.79
CA LEU A 150 12.91 1.91 13.99
C LEU A 150 12.78 1.21 12.64
N ARG A 151 13.90 0.97 11.94
CA ARG A 151 13.91 0.23 10.68
C ARG A 151 13.33 -1.16 10.86
N TYR A 152 13.76 -1.88 11.89
CA TYR A 152 13.21 -3.19 12.23
C TYR A 152 11.69 -3.13 12.51
N GLN A 153 11.23 -2.19 13.34
CA GLN A 153 9.80 -2.03 13.64
C GLN A 153 8.98 -1.62 12.41
N HIS A 154 9.57 -0.85 11.50
CA HIS A 154 8.96 -0.46 10.24
C HIS A 154 8.79 -1.64 9.29
N GLU A 155 9.82 -2.47 9.14
CA GLU A 155 9.79 -3.66 8.29
C GLU A 155 8.74 -4.69 8.73
N ILE A 156 8.54 -4.86 10.04
CA ILE A 156 7.50 -5.74 10.58
C ILE A 156 6.11 -5.08 10.66
N GLY A 157 6.01 -3.78 10.34
CA GLY A 157 4.76 -3.04 10.29
C GLY A 157 4.18 -2.66 11.65
N ASN A 158 4.99 -2.57 12.70
CA ASN A 158 4.54 -2.12 14.02
C ASN A 158 4.51 -0.59 14.13
N VAL A 159 5.45 0.09 13.49
CA VAL A 159 5.51 1.56 13.40
C VAL A 159 5.80 1.97 11.97
N ILE A 160 5.55 3.21 11.58
CA ILE A 160 5.95 3.73 10.27
C ILE A 160 7.00 4.81 10.45
N PHE A 161 8.17 4.60 9.82
CA PHE A 161 9.30 5.51 9.86
C PHE A 161 10.09 5.43 8.56
N PHE A 162 10.41 6.59 7.99
CA PHE A 162 11.25 6.71 6.81
C PHE A 162 12.47 7.58 7.14
N GLU A 163 13.66 7.05 6.90
CA GLU A 163 14.92 7.71 7.25
C GLU A 163 15.15 9.04 6.52
N ASP A 164 14.58 9.21 5.34
CA ASP A 164 14.71 10.42 4.53
C ASP A 164 13.65 11.50 4.85
N ILE A 165 12.66 11.18 5.68
CA ILE A 165 11.71 12.14 6.30
C ILE A 165 11.62 11.89 7.82
N PRO A 166 12.72 12.02 8.57
CA PRO A 166 12.86 11.46 9.91
C PRO A 166 12.14 12.25 11.02
N SER A 167 11.39 13.30 10.67
CA SER A 167 10.81 14.26 11.62
C SER A 167 9.86 13.61 12.64
N TYR A 168 9.08 12.61 12.20
CA TYR A 168 8.09 11.95 13.02
C TYR A 168 8.10 10.43 12.83
N ILE A 169 7.62 9.74 13.86
CA ILE A 169 7.35 8.31 13.87
C ILE A 169 5.87 8.12 14.11
N ILE A 170 5.21 7.42 13.20
CA ILE A 170 3.82 7.01 13.39
C ILE A 170 3.83 5.72 14.18
N LEU A 171 3.26 5.76 15.38
CA LEU A 171 3.23 4.65 16.33
C LEU A 171 2.08 3.68 16.04
N ASP A 172 1.01 4.14 15.39
CA ASP A 172 -0.16 3.33 15.01
C ASP A 172 -0.34 3.31 13.49
N PRO A 173 0.08 2.23 12.81
CA PRO A 173 -0.14 2.04 11.37
C PRO A 173 -1.63 2.03 10.99
N GLN A 174 -2.54 1.62 11.87
CA GLN A 174 -3.98 1.66 11.60
C GLN A 174 -4.51 3.09 11.61
N TRP A 175 -3.97 3.96 12.47
CA TRP A 175 -4.26 5.39 12.43
C TRP A 175 -3.84 6.02 11.10
N LEU A 176 -2.67 5.66 10.57
CA LEU A 176 -2.24 6.08 9.23
C LEU A 176 -3.15 5.51 8.13
N ALA A 177 -3.54 4.24 8.21
CA ALA A 177 -4.48 3.64 7.26
C ALA A 177 -5.84 4.34 7.27
N ASN A 178 -6.29 4.86 8.41
CA ASN A 178 -7.49 5.68 8.49
C ASN A 178 -7.30 7.01 7.73
N ALA A 179 -6.12 7.65 7.84
CA ALA A 179 -5.80 8.84 7.05
C ALA A 179 -5.79 8.55 5.53
N PHE A 180 -5.27 7.38 5.12
CA PHE A 180 -5.35 6.93 3.72
C PHE A 180 -6.80 6.84 3.27
N THR A 181 -7.63 6.19 4.11
CA THR A 181 -9.05 5.99 3.86
C THR A 181 -9.75 7.33 3.62
N CYS A 182 -9.46 8.37 4.42
CA CYS A 182 -10.03 9.71 4.22
C CYS A 182 -9.79 10.29 2.82
N ILE A 183 -8.63 9.98 2.20
CA ILE A 183 -8.29 10.45 0.85
C ILE A 183 -8.92 9.55 -0.22
N VAL A 184 -8.74 8.24 -0.11
CA VAL A 184 -9.21 7.30 -1.15
C VAL A 184 -10.73 7.11 -1.14
N THR A 185 -11.40 7.31 0.00
CA THR A 185 -12.86 7.31 0.10
C THR A 185 -13.45 8.71 0.20
N ALA A 186 -12.70 9.75 -0.20
CA ALA A 186 -13.08 11.15 -0.04
C ALA A 186 -14.51 11.48 -0.52
N GLN A 187 -15.01 10.78 -1.54
CA GLN A 187 -16.38 10.95 -2.05
C GLN A 187 -17.48 10.79 -0.98
N GLN A 188 -17.22 10.06 0.10
CA GLN A 188 -18.16 9.92 1.22
C GLN A 188 -18.48 11.25 1.90
N PHE A 189 -17.56 12.23 1.85
CA PHE A 189 -17.76 13.56 2.45
C PHE A 189 -18.59 14.49 1.57
N GLN A 190 -19.01 14.07 0.37
CA GLN A 190 -19.75 14.92 -0.57
C GLN A 190 -21.07 15.44 0.02
N LEU A 191 -21.80 14.60 0.74
CA LEU A 191 -23.08 14.99 1.35
C LEU A 191 -22.88 16.08 2.41
N GLU A 192 -21.75 16.06 3.10
CA GLU A 192 -21.45 17.01 4.17
C GLU A 192 -20.69 18.25 3.67
N LEU A 193 -20.08 18.20 2.49
CA LEU A 193 -19.35 19.29 1.84
C LEU A 193 -19.86 19.55 0.41
N PRO A 194 -21.17 19.78 0.22
CA PRO A 194 -21.77 19.87 -1.13
C PRO A 194 -21.33 21.12 -1.91
N HIS A 195 -20.78 22.12 -1.22
CA HIS A 195 -20.32 23.39 -1.81
C HIS A 195 -18.95 23.29 -2.50
N LEU A 196 -18.24 22.17 -2.35
CA LEU A 196 -16.93 21.94 -2.96
C LEU A 196 -17.06 21.29 -4.35
N GLN A 197 -16.03 21.47 -5.17
CA GLN A 197 -15.99 20.97 -6.55
C GLN A 197 -15.59 19.48 -6.60
N TRP A 198 -16.56 18.60 -6.43
CA TRP A 198 -16.35 17.14 -6.41
C TRP A 198 -16.19 16.51 -7.80
N ASP A 199 -16.78 17.11 -8.83
CA ASP A 199 -16.85 16.50 -10.17
C ASP A 199 -15.46 16.32 -10.79
N ASN A 200 -14.56 17.29 -10.56
CA ASN A 200 -13.20 17.19 -11.06
C ASN A 200 -12.43 16.05 -10.39
N PHE A 201 -12.52 15.92 -9.06
CA PHE A 201 -11.89 14.82 -8.32
C PHE A 201 -12.45 13.46 -8.77
N LYS A 202 -13.77 13.34 -8.94
CA LYS A 202 -14.41 12.10 -9.42
C LYS A 202 -14.00 11.73 -10.84
N LYS A 203 -13.81 12.72 -11.71
CA LYS A 203 -13.45 12.50 -13.12
C LYS A 203 -11.97 12.15 -13.28
N THR A 204 -11.10 12.82 -12.53
CA THR A 204 -9.65 12.84 -12.81
C THR A 204 -8.79 12.27 -11.69
N GLY A 205 -9.36 11.95 -10.52
CA GLY A 205 -8.60 11.60 -9.33
C GLY A 205 -7.73 12.75 -8.77
N LYS A 206 -7.84 13.96 -9.32
CA LYS A 206 -7.06 15.14 -8.90
C LYS A 206 -7.60 15.71 -7.60
N MET A 207 -6.82 15.65 -6.52
CA MET A 207 -7.17 16.23 -5.24
C MET A 207 -6.88 17.73 -5.23
N ASP A 208 -7.91 18.55 -5.00
CA ASP A 208 -7.77 19.99 -4.84
C ASP A 208 -7.35 20.34 -3.40
N PRO A 209 -6.46 21.33 -3.18
CA PRO A 209 -6.03 21.73 -1.84
C PRO A 209 -7.16 22.16 -0.91
N LYS A 210 -8.16 22.88 -1.42
CA LYS A 210 -9.29 23.33 -0.59
C LYS A 210 -10.14 22.14 -0.19
N LEU A 211 -10.33 21.19 -1.11
CA LEU A 211 -11.04 19.95 -0.81
C LEU A 211 -10.31 19.13 0.26
N LEU A 212 -9.01 18.97 0.12
CA LEU A 212 -8.16 18.28 1.09
C LEU A 212 -8.24 18.95 2.47
N GLU A 213 -8.13 20.27 2.52
CA GLU A 213 -8.18 21.05 3.75
C GLU A 213 -9.51 20.84 4.50
N GLU A 214 -10.64 20.90 3.79
CA GLU A 214 -11.97 20.67 4.40
C GLU A 214 -12.16 19.21 4.86
N ILE A 215 -11.59 18.23 4.15
CA ILE A 215 -11.58 16.83 4.59
C ILE A 215 -10.75 16.66 5.86
N PHE A 216 -9.55 17.24 5.91
CA PHE A 216 -8.66 17.15 7.07
C PHE A 216 -9.21 17.90 8.28
N LYS A 217 -9.90 19.03 8.10
CA LYS A 217 -10.59 19.75 9.19
C LYS A 217 -11.55 18.87 10.00
N LYS A 218 -12.14 17.85 9.38
CA LYS A 218 -13.05 16.89 10.04
C LYS A 218 -12.35 15.76 10.78
N GLN A 219 -11.03 15.62 10.62
CA GLN A 219 -10.25 14.57 11.25
C GLN A 219 -9.80 14.97 12.67
N SER A 220 -9.14 14.04 13.36
CA SER A 220 -8.60 14.29 14.70
C SER A 220 -7.61 15.45 14.71
N ALA A 221 -7.42 16.07 15.88
CA ALA A 221 -6.45 17.16 16.04
C ALA A 221 -5.05 16.74 15.60
N ASP A 222 -4.61 15.53 15.98
CA ASP A 222 -3.31 14.98 15.60
C ASP A 222 -3.18 14.83 14.07
N MET A 223 -4.21 14.33 13.37
CA MET A 223 -4.15 14.22 11.90
C MET A 223 -4.04 15.59 11.22
N ARG A 224 -4.69 16.62 11.78
CA ARG A 224 -4.62 17.98 11.25
C ARG A 224 -3.26 18.61 11.47
N ILE A 225 -2.69 18.45 12.66
CA ILE A 225 -1.39 19.03 13.04
C ILE A 225 -0.26 18.38 12.23
N HIS A 226 -0.37 17.08 11.95
CA HIS A 226 0.66 16.31 11.24
C HIS A 226 0.34 16.06 9.77
N LYS A 227 -0.60 16.81 9.17
CA LYS A 227 -1.10 16.62 7.80
C LYS A 227 0.03 16.53 6.78
N GLU A 228 0.99 17.45 6.83
CA GLU A 228 2.09 17.54 5.88
C GLU A 228 2.95 16.28 5.92
N HIS A 229 3.36 15.83 7.10
CA HIS A 229 4.13 14.60 7.25
C HIS A 229 3.33 13.36 6.85
N ILE A 230 2.02 13.31 7.18
CA ILE A 230 1.13 12.25 6.71
C ILE A 230 1.12 12.19 5.18
N LEU A 231 1.04 13.32 4.48
CA LEU A 231 1.06 13.35 3.02
C LEU A 231 2.39 12.87 2.45
N GLU A 232 3.52 13.22 3.06
CA GLU A 232 4.84 12.69 2.66
C GLU A 232 4.88 11.15 2.78
N VAL A 233 4.38 10.62 3.90
CA VAL A 233 4.28 9.17 4.14
C VAL A 233 3.32 8.50 3.14
N ILE A 234 2.17 9.11 2.86
CA ILE A 234 1.20 8.60 1.87
C ILE A 234 1.80 8.56 0.46
N GLU A 235 2.62 9.55 0.10
CA GLU A 235 3.35 9.58 -1.16
C GLU A 235 4.39 8.45 -1.23
N LYS A 236 5.08 8.13 -0.12
CA LYS A 236 6.04 7.01 -0.04
C LYS A 236 5.37 5.65 -0.27
N PHE A 237 4.10 5.51 0.10
CA PHE A 237 3.31 4.30 -0.15
C PHE A 237 2.65 4.25 -1.54
N ASP A 238 2.98 5.18 -2.45
CA ASP A 238 2.42 5.26 -3.80
C ASP A 238 0.89 5.43 -3.84
N ILE A 239 0.29 5.89 -2.74
CA ILE A 239 -1.16 6.11 -2.63
C ILE A 239 -1.56 7.43 -3.31
N ILE A 240 -0.70 8.44 -3.20
CA ILE A 240 -0.83 9.73 -3.91
C ILE A 240 0.44 10.00 -4.71
N ILE A 241 0.31 10.89 -5.69
CA ILE A 241 1.46 11.33 -6.48
C ILE A 241 1.36 12.80 -6.87
N TYR A 242 2.41 13.55 -6.55
CA TYR A 242 2.66 14.90 -7.06
C TYR A 242 3.26 14.80 -8.46
N PRO A 243 2.54 15.25 -9.51
CA PRO A 243 2.94 15.00 -10.90
C PRO A 243 4.10 15.90 -11.34
N LEU A 244 4.85 15.44 -12.34
CA LEU A 244 5.69 16.31 -13.14
C LEU A 244 4.87 17.07 -14.20
N LEU A 245 5.09 18.37 -14.31
CA LEU A 245 4.46 19.24 -15.32
C LEU A 245 5.53 19.89 -16.21
N LEU A 246 5.18 20.08 -17.49
CA LEU A 246 5.91 20.93 -18.41
C LEU A 246 5.48 22.38 -18.19
N THR A 247 6.44 23.24 -17.85
CA THR A 247 6.21 24.68 -17.73
C THR A 247 6.09 25.33 -19.10
N GLU A 248 5.55 26.55 -19.14
CA GLU A 248 5.51 27.37 -20.37
C GLU A 248 6.91 27.62 -20.96
N SER A 249 7.95 27.61 -20.11
CA SER A 249 9.36 27.71 -20.49
C SER A 249 9.98 26.40 -21.01
N GLY A 250 9.21 25.31 -21.08
CA GLY A 250 9.67 24.01 -21.55
C GLY A 250 10.48 23.20 -20.52
N ASN A 251 10.54 23.66 -19.27
CA ASN A 251 11.20 22.94 -18.18
C ASN A 251 10.23 21.95 -17.54
N VAL A 252 10.76 20.82 -17.05
CA VAL A 252 9.98 19.85 -16.28
C VAL A 252 10.19 20.11 -14.79
N GLN A 253 9.12 20.30 -14.05
CA GLN A 253 9.18 20.49 -12.59
C GLN A 253 8.08 19.71 -11.88
N ARG A 254 8.34 19.33 -10.62
CA ARG A 254 7.34 18.70 -9.77
C ARG A 254 6.34 19.73 -9.28
N GLU A 255 5.06 19.41 -9.42
CA GLU A 255 3.96 20.24 -8.95
C GLU A 255 3.54 19.80 -7.55
N HIS A 256 3.64 20.72 -6.58
CA HIS A 256 3.33 20.44 -5.18
C HIS A 256 1.99 21.05 -4.73
N SER A 257 1.32 21.81 -5.58
CA SER A 257 0.02 22.41 -5.25
C SER A 257 -1.14 21.42 -5.35
N PHE A 258 -1.00 20.26 -5.99
CA PHE A 258 -2.02 19.23 -6.02
C PHE A 258 -1.40 17.86 -6.26
N PHE A 259 -2.13 16.80 -5.93
CA PHE A 259 -1.73 15.44 -6.24
C PHE A 259 -2.87 14.67 -6.90
N TYR A 260 -2.51 13.58 -7.57
CA TYR A 260 -3.47 12.59 -8.05
C TYR A 260 -3.57 11.43 -7.06
N VAL A 261 -4.75 10.82 -7.01
CA VAL A 261 -5.02 9.57 -6.29
C VAL A 261 -5.24 8.47 -7.34
N PRO A 262 -4.22 7.67 -7.70
CA PRO A 262 -4.28 6.75 -8.85
C PRO A 262 -5.43 5.74 -8.79
N CYS A 263 -5.79 5.25 -7.59
CA CYS A 263 -6.90 4.31 -7.44
C CYS A 263 -8.28 4.93 -7.70
N MET A 264 -8.38 6.27 -7.75
CA MET A 264 -9.60 7.04 -8.02
C MET A 264 -9.72 7.49 -9.47
N LEU A 265 -8.76 7.16 -10.33
CA LEU A 265 -8.84 7.46 -11.75
C LEU A 265 -10.02 6.74 -12.39
N GLN A 266 -10.67 7.40 -13.35
CA GLN A 266 -11.71 6.77 -14.14
C GLN A 266 -11.10 5.90 -15.25
N THR A 267 -11.81 4.83 -15.58
CA THR A 267 -11.53 4.03 -16.78
C THR A 267 -12.11 4.72 -18.00
N LEU A 268 -11.33 4.78 -19.07
CA LEU A 268 -11.79 5.20 -20.39
C LEU A 268 -11.43 4.11 -21.40
N LYS A 269 -12.30 3.85 -22.38
CA LYS A 269 -12.04 2.81 -23.38
C LYS A 269 -10.83 3.21 -24.22
N ILE A 270 -9.96 2.25 -24.52
CA ILE A 270 -8.72 2.47 -25.29
C ILE A 270 -9.00 3.18 -26.63
N LYS A 271 -10.10 2.83 -27.30
CA LYS A 271 -10.53 3.44 -28.58
C LYS A 271 -10.80 4.93 -28.45
N ASP A 272 -11.41 5.36 -27.35
CA ASP A 272 -11.73 6.77 -27.11
C ASP A 272 -10.43 7.54 -26.83
N ILE A 273 -9.49 6.92 -26.11
CA ILE A 273 -8.17 7.50 -25.85
C ILE A 273 -7.37 7.65 -27.15
N ASP A 274 -7.41 6.66 -28.04
CA ASP A 274 -6.76 6.76 -29.35
C ASP A 274 -7.28 7.93 -30.16
N VAL A 275 -8.58 8.24 -30.07
CA VAL A 275 -9.19 9.40 -30.74
C VAL A 275 -8.76 10.71 -30.08
N LEU A 276 -8.76 10.76 -28.74
CA LEU A 276 -8.39 11.95 -27.96
C LEU A 276 -6.93 12.35 -28.18
N PHE A 277 -6.02 11.37 -28.13
CA PHE A 277 -4.57 11.57 -28.23
C PHE A 277 -4.01 11.25 -29.63
N ASN A 278 -4.87 11.27 -30.67
CA ASN A 278 -4.42 11.16 -32.05
C ASN A 278 -3.69 12.45 -32.47
N VAL A 279 -2.38 12.34 -32.74
CA VAL A 279 -1.59 13.43 -33.32
C VAL A 279 -1.53 13.21 -34.84
N PRO A 280 -2.12 14.11 -35.65
CA PRO A 280 -2.06 14.00 -37.11
C PRO A 280 -0.62 13.92 -37.61
N ASN A 281 -0.36 13.05 -38.59
CA ASN A 281 0.96 12.84 -39.19
C ASN A 281 2.06 12.29 -38.26
N ALA A 282 1.70 11.78 -37.07
CA ALA A 282 2.66 11.10 -36.21
C ALA A 282 3.02 9.70 -36.74
N SER A 283 4.32 9.38 -36.72
CA SER A 283 4.79 8.02 -36.98
C SER A 283 4.55 7.14 -35.76
N LYS A 284 3.97 5.95 -35.96
CA LYS A 284 3.75 4.97 -34.88
C LYS A 284 4.97 4.07 -34.74
N SER A 285 5.46 3.92 -33.51
CA SER A 285 6.48 2.93 -33.18
C SER A 285 5.85 1.56 -32.91
N THR A 286 6.69 0.53 -32.78
CA THR A 286 6.28 -0.83 -32.39
C THR A 286 5.73 -0.85 -30.95
N CYS A 287 4.69 -1.65 -30.73
CA CYS A 287 4.10 -1.87 -29.40
C CYS A 287 4.83 -3.02 -28.67
N LEU A 288 5.17 -2.82 -27.40
CA LEU A 288 5.62 -3.88 -26.50
C LEU A 288 4.43 -4.37 -25.68
N CYS A 289 4.15 -5.67 -25.71
CA CYS A 289 3.03 -6.28 -25.01
C CYS A 289 3.54 -7.31 -24.00
N PHE A 290 3.05 -7.20 -22.75
CA PHE A 290 3.30 -8.16 -21.68
C PHE A 290 2.00 -8.90 -21.36
N VAL A 291 2.04 -10.22 -21.39
CA VAL A 291 0.91 -11.08 -21.08
C VAL A 291 1.13 -11.69 -19.70
N PHE A 292 0.20 -11.44 -18.79
CA PHE A 292 0.25 -11.94 -17.41
C PHE A 292 -0.82 -13.02 -17.19
N SER A 293 -0.46 -14.12 -16.53
CA SER A 293 -1.42 -15.13 -16.08
C SER A 293 -2.34 -14.59 -14.97
N PHE A 294 -1.81 -13.69 -14.15
CA PHE A 294 -2.52 -12.90 -13.17
C PHE A 294 -1.91 -11.50 -13.14
N LEU A 295 -2.74 -10.46 -13.30
CA LEU A 295 -2.32 -9.07 -13.20
C LEU A 295 -2.70 -8.53 -11.81
N PRO A 296 -1.72 -8.32 -10.90
CA PRO A 296 -2.04 -7.79 -9.57
C PRO A 296 -2.68 -6.40 -9.68
N PRO A 297 -3.81 -6.14 -8.99
CA PRO A 297 -4.51 -4.85 -9.10
C PRO A 297 -3.63 -3.64 -8.78
N TYR A 298 -2.66 -3.80 -7.85
CA TYR A 298 -1.76 -2.72 -7.45
C TYR A 298 -0.67 -2.41 -8.48
N LEU A 299 -0.31 -3.38 -9.34
CA LEU A 299 0.76 -3.19 -10.33
C LEU A 299 0.47 -2.01 -11.24
N ILE A 300 -0.81 -1.84 -11.59
CA ILE A 300 -1.29 -0.75 -12.45
C ILE A 300 -1.06 0.60 -11.76
N SER A 301 -1.55 0.77 -10.54
CA SER A 301 -1.37 2.00 -9.77
C SER A 301 0.10 2.34 -9.61
N ASN A 302 0.95 1.36 -9.25
CA ASN A 302 2.37 1.58 -9.03
C ASN A 302 3.12 1.90 -10.33
N LEU A 303 2.74 1.27 -11.45
CA LEU A 303 3.29 1.61 -12.77
C LEU A 303 2.93 3.06 -13.13
N ILE A 304 1.67 3.46 -12.94
CA ILE A 304 1.22 4.83 -13.19
C ILE A 304 2.00 5.82 -12.31
N VAL A 305 2.15 5.54 -11.02
CA VAL A 305 2.92 6.38 -10.08
C VAL A 305 4.37 6.49 -10.50
N SER A 306 5.00 5.37 -10.84
CA SER A 306 6.39 5.33 -11.30
C SER A 306 6.58 6.16 -12.57
N CYS A 307 5.68 6.04 -13.55
CA CYS A 307 5.75 6.85 -14.76
C CYS A 307 5.50 8.34 -14.50
N LEU A 308 4.57 8.69 -13.60
CA LEU A 308 4.28 10.09 -13.23
C LEU A 308 5.43 10.78 -12.50
N ARG A 309 6.30 10.02 -11.83
CA ARG A 309 7.52 10.53 -11.19
C ARG A 309 8.61 10.89 -12.19
N GLU A 310 8.62 10.26 -13.36
CA GLU A 310 9.70 10.35 -14.34
C GLU A 310 9.30 11.16 -15.59
N TYR A 311 8.02 11.12 -15.98
CA TYR A 311 7.56 11.68 -17.24
C TYR A 311 6.35 12.60 -17.03
N PRO A 312 6.33 13.79 -17.66
CA PRO A 312 5.19 14.68 -17.60
C PRO A 312 4.03 14.12 -18.42
N LEU A 313 2.81 14.34 -17.92
CA LEU A 313 1.58 13.93 -18.60
C LEU A 313 1.40 14.62 -19.94
N ALA A 314 0.91 13.88 -20.93
CA ALA A 314 0.50 14.46 -22.20
C ALA A 314 -0.79 15.28 -22.01
N VAL A 315 -0.81 16.47 -22.60
CA VAL A 315 -2.01 17.30 -22.68
C VAL A 315 -2.30 17.55 -24.16
N VAL A 316 -3.40 17.00 -24.65
CA VAL A 316 -3.82 17.12 -26.05
C VAL A 316 -5.23 17.67 -26.09
N LYS A 317 -5.43 18.81 -26.77
CA LYS A 317 -6.73 19.50 -26.87
C LYS A 317 -7.37 19.81 -25.50
N GLY A 318 -6.54 20.08 -24.48
CA GLY A 318 -6.99 20.36 -23.11
C GLY A 318 -7.31 19.11 -22.28
N GLU A 319 -7.25 17.91 -22.86
CA GLU A 319 -7.43 16.65 -22.14
C GLU A 319 -6.09 16.11 -21.63
N ILE A 320 -6.08 15.67 -20.38
CA ILE A 320 -4.91 15.11 -19.70
C ILE A 320 -4.89 13.59 -19.91
N GLY A 321 -3.73 13.05 -20.29
CA GLY A 321 -3.54 11.62 -20.56
C GLY A 321 -3.45 10.74 -19.32
N LEU A 322 -4.33 10.89 -18.33
CA LEU A 322 -4.29 10.13 -17.08
C LEU A 322 -5.62 9.42 -16.82
N PHE A 323 -5.62 8.10 -17.01
CA PHE A 323 -6.78 7.22 -16.77
C PHE A 323 -6.34 5.93 -16.08
N LYS A 324 -7.28 5.25 -15.40
CA LYS A 324 -6.99 4.07 -14.57
C LYS A 324 -6.29 2.95 -15.33
N ASP A 325 -6.76 2.66 -16.53
CA ASP A 325 -6.26 1.55 -17.35
C ASP A 325 -5.41 2.04 -18.53
N CYS A 326 -5.16 3.35 -18.62
CA CYS A 326 -4.36 3.89 -19.69
C CYS A 326 -3.79 5.28 -19.36
N CYS A 327 -2.51 5.48 -19.62
CA CYS A 327 -1.85 6.78 -19.45
C CYS A 327 -1.08 7.16 -20.71
N VAL A 328 -0.95 8.46 -20.95
CA VAL A 328 -0.20 9.04 -22.07
C VAL A 328 0.77 10.06 -21.50
N PHE A 329 2.05 9.84 -21.78
CA PHE A 329 3.16 10.65 -21.28
C PHE A 329 3.94 11.29 -22.42
N ASN A 330 4.50 12.47 -22.19
CA ASN A 330 5.48 13.05 -23.11
C ASN A 330 6.85 12.43 -22.83
N ILE A 331 7.48 11.86 -23.86
CA ILE A 331 8.86 11.38 -23.82
C ILE A 331 9.72 12.27 -24.71
N GLY A 332 10.61 13.03 -24.09
CA GLY A 332 11.37 14.07 -24.80
C GLY A 332 10.45 15.13 -25.40
N GLN A 333 10.90 15.79 -26.47
CA GLN A 333 10.15 16.92 -27.05
C GLN A 333 9.04 16.49 -28.03
N ASN A 334 9.15 15.31 -28.64
CA ASN A 334 8.37 14.96 -29.83
C ASN A 334 7.66 13.61 -29.77
N TRP A 335 7.77 12.86 -28.66
CA TRP A 335 7.17 11.52 -28.56
C TRP A 335 6.08 11.48 -27.50
N LEU A 336 4.98 10.82 -27.85
CA LEU A 336 3.97 10.40 -26.89
C LEU A 336 4.13 8.91 -26.65
N CYS A 337 4.20 8.53 -25.37
CA CYS A 337 4.18 7.13 -24.97
C CYS A 337 2.84 6.82 -24.34
N LYS A 338 2.16 5.82 -24.89
CA LYS A 338 0.88 5.33 -24.39
C LYS A 338 1.12 4.01 -23.65
N ILE A 339 0.73 3.97 -22.39
CA ILE A 339 0.71 2.76 -21.58
C ILE A 339 -0.75 2.35 -21.45
N CYS A 340 -1.11 1.15 -21.90
CA CYS A 340 -2.48 0.62 -21.82
C CYS A 340 -2.48 -0.72 -21.12
N ILE A 341 -3.55 -0.96 -20.37
CA ILE A 341 -3.87 -2.27 -19.81
C ILE A 341 -5.20 -2.70 -20.43
N SER A 342 -5.23 -3.93 -20.92
CA SER A 342 -6.44 -4.60 -21.37
C SER A 342 -6.60 -5.89 -20.58
N LYS A 343 -7.81 -6.15 -20.11
CA LYS A 343 -8.20 -7.51 -19.70
C LYS A 343 -8.74 -8.18 -20.95
N GLU A 344 -8.21 -9.34 -21.30
CA GLU A 344 -8.79 -10.18 -22.36
C GLU A 344 -10.16 -10.72 -21.96
#